data_AF-A0A957WZC8-F1
#
_entry.id   AF-A0A957WZC8-F1
#
_cell.length_a   1.000
_cell.length_b   1.000
_cell.length_c   1.000
_cell.angle_alpha   90.00
_cell.angle_beta   90.00
_cell.angle_gamma   90.00
#
_symmetry.space_group_name_H-M   'P 1'
#
loop_
_entity.id
_entity.type
_entity.pdbx_description
1 polymer ?
#
loop_
_entity_poly.entity_id
_entity_poly.type
_entity_poly.pdbx_seq_one_letter_code
_entity_poly.pdbx_strand_id
1 'polypeptide(L)'
;VQIFTKNNRQWNGPPIDEDDITRWREEMPKQGISYAVSHASYLINLGSPKDDLWLKSQRAHADELQRAHAYGVHHVVLHPGAHVGSGIDAGIAR
;
A
#
# COMPACT_ATOMS: atom_id res chain seq x y z
N VAL A 1 -13.04 -0.78 8.66
CA VAL A 1 -12.57 -2.00 7.96
C VAL A 1 -11.15 -1.79 7.44
N GLN A 2 -10.34 -2.86 7.34
CA GLN A 2 -9.03 -2.82 6.70
C GLN A 2 -9.07 -3.63 5.38
N ILE A 3 -8.49 -3.08 4.32
CA ILE A 3 -8.49 -3.68 2.98
C ILE A 3 -7.11 -3.65 2.33
N PHE A 4 -6.94 -4.38 1.22
CA PHE A 4 -5.88 -4.15 0.25
C PHE A 4 -6.47 -3.43 -0.97
N THR A 5 -5.79 -2.42 -1.51
CA THR A 5 -6.26 -1.67 -2.70
C THR A 5 -5.88 -2.35 -4.03
N LYS A 6 -5.07 -3.41 -3.97
CA LYS A 6 -4.72 -4.32 -5.07
C LYS A 6 -4.32 -5.69 -4.51
N ASN A 7 -4.12 -6.68 -5.38
CA ASN A 7 -3.62 -8.00 -4.97
C ASN A 7 -2.27 -7.87 -4.24
N ASN A 8 -2.24 -8.20 -2.94
CA ASN A 8 -1.06 -8.05 -2.10
C ASN A 8 0.09 -9.01 -2.42
N ARG A 9 -0.13 -10.01 -3.29
CA ARG A 9 0.89 -10.98 -3.77
C ARG A 9 1.58 -10.54 -5.06
N GLN A 10 1.21 -9.39 -5.62
CA GLN A 10 1.74 -8.88 -6.88
C GLN A 10 2.29 -7.46 -6.71
N TRP A 11 3.36 -7.16 -7.44
CA TRP A 11 3.97 -5.82 -7.45
C TRP A 11 3.09 -4.78 -8.15
N ASN A 12 2.52 -5.18 -9.29
CA ASN A 12 1.69 -4.33 -10.13
C ASN A 12 0.23 -4.76 -10.00
N GLY A 13 -0.67 -3.79 -9.83
CA GLY A 13 -2.11 -3.99 -9.95
C GLY A 13 -2.61 -3.54 -11.32
N PRO A 14 -3.88 -3.82 -11.67
CA PRO A 14 -4.53 -3.17 -12.79
C PRO A 14 -4.55 -1.64 -12.58
N PRO A 15 -4.68 -0.83 -13.66
CA PRO A 15 -4.92 0.60 -13.52
C PRO A 15 -6.08 0.88 -12.56
N ILE A 16 -6.06 2.06 -11.94
CA ILE A 16 -7.19 2.52 -11.12
C ILE A 16 -8.39 2.73 -12.04
N ASP A 17 -9.53 2.15 -11.66
CA ASP A 17 -10.77 2.21 -12.41
C ASP A 17 -11.75 3.19 -11.75
N GLU A 18 -12.24 4.17 -12.52
CA GLU A 18 -13.18 5.20 -12.04
C GLU A 18 -14.54 4.61 -11.68
N ASP A 19 -14.97 3.54 -12.36
CA ASP A 19 -16.22 2.85 -12.05
C ASP A 19 -16.12 2.13 -10.70
N ASP A 20 -14.96 1.58 -10.38
CA ASP A 20 -14.67 0.97 -9.07
C ASP A 20 -14.64 2.01 -7.95
N ILE A 21 -14.07 3.19 -8.20
CA ILE A 21 -14.06 4.30 -7.22
C ILE A 21 -15.50 4.74 -6.93
N THR A 22 -16.31 4.93 -7.98
CA THR A 22 -17.70 5.36 -7.85
C THR A 22 -18.49 4.34 -7.04
N ARG A 23 -18.40 3.06 -7.41
CA ARG A 23 -19.04 1.95 -6.69
C ARG A 23 -18.60 1.88 -5.22
N TRP A 24 -17.31 2.03 -4.95
CA TRP A 24 -16.77 2.05 -3.59
C TRP A 24 -17.41 3.15 -2.73
N ARG A 25 -17.47 4.38 -3.26
CA ARG A 25 -18.03 5.54 -2.54
C ARG A 25 -19.53 5.41 -2.27
N GLU A 26 -20.27 4.76 -3.18
CA GLU A 26 -21.70 4.52 -3.03
C GLU A 26 -22.02 3.37 -2.07
N GLU A 27 -21.27 2.27 -2.13
CA GLU A 27 -21.59 1.05 -1.38
C GLU A 27 -21.13 1.10 0.08
N MET A 28 -19.98 1.72 0.37
CA MET A 28 -19.48 1.88 1.74
C MET A 28 -20.56 2.38 2.74
N PRO A 29 -21.24 3.51 2.50
CA PRO A 29 -22.27 4.00 3.41
C PRO A 29 -23.53 3.10 3.44
N LYS A 30 -23.92 2.48 2.32
CA LYS A 30 -25.06 1.54 2.28
C LYS A 30 -24.82 0.31 3.15
N GLN A 31 -23.55 -0.12 3.27
CA GLN A 31 -23.13 -1.21 4.15
C GLN A 31 -22.89 -0.76 5.61
N GLY A 32 -23.16 0.50 5.95
CA GLY A 32 -22.91 1.06 7.28
C GLY A 32 -21.43 1.23 7.60
N ILE A 33 -20.56 1.26 6.59
CA ILE A 33 -19.11 1.40 6.76
C ILE A 33 -18.75 2.88 6.62
N SER A 34 -18.38 3.50 7.73
CA SER A 34 -17.98 4.92 7.78
C SER A 34 -16.48 5.15 7.60
N TYR A 35 -15.65 4.11 7.76
CA TYR A 35 -14.20 4.26 7.78
C TYR A 35 -13.46 3.02 7.27
N ALA A 36 -12.48 3.27 6.39
CA ALA A 36 -11.58 2.28 5.83
C ALA A 36 -10.12 2.70 6.02
N VAL A 37 -9.26 1.69 6.18
CA VAL A 37 -7.81 1.83 6.11
C VAL A 37 -7.28 0.82 5.08
N SER A 38 -6.25 1.22 4.35
CA SER A 38 -5.54 0.29 3.46
C SER A 38 -4.35 -0.31 4.21
N HIS A 39 -3.98 -1.53 3.87
CA HIS A 39 -2.73 -2.13 4.29
C HIS A 39 -1.85 -2.32 3.07
N ALA A 40 -0.63 -1.79 3.09
CA ALA A 40 0.30 -1.93 2.00
C ALA A 40 0.72 -3.41 1.84
N SER A 41 1.14 -3.80 0.63
CA SER A 41 1.58 -5.17 0.34
C SER A 41 2.76 -5.59 1.23
N TYR A 42 2.74 -6.83 1.71
CA TYR A 42 3.83 -7.44 2.47
C TYR A 42 5.12 -7.64 1.65
N LEU A 43 5.06 -7.47 0.32
CA LEU A 43 6.24 -7.49 -0.54
C LEU A 43 7.11 -6.26 -0.35
N ILE A 44 6.54 -5.14 0.10
CA ILE A 44 7.24 -3.88 0.31
C ILE A 44 8.22 -4.04 1.48
N ASN A 45 9.49 -3.73 1.22
CA ASN A 45 10.53 -3.64 2.23
C ASN A 45 11.37 -2.37 2.00
N LEU A 46 10.98 -1.26 2.66
CA LEU A 46 11.72 0.01 2.56
C LEU A 46 13.04 -0.01 3.34
N GLY A 47 13.21 -0.93 4.29
CA GLY A 47 14.48 -1.19 4.96
C GLY A 47 15.42 -2.15 4.22
N SER A 48 15.15 -2.51 2.96
CA SER A 48 15.95 -3.50 2.24
C SER A 48 17.36 -2.98 1.91
N PRO A 49 18.42 -3.75 2.16
CA PRO A 49 19.76 -3.43 1.68
C PRO A 49 19.94 -3.71 0.18
N LYS A 50 18.98 -4.38 -0.47
CA LYS A 50 19.04 -4.68 -1.91
C LYS A 50 18.35 -3.57 -2.70
N ASP A 51 19.11 -2.84 -3.50
CA ASP A 51 18.61 -1.67 -4.24
C ASP A 51 17.44 -1.99 -5.18
N ASP A 52 17.45 -3.16 -5.81
CA ASP A 52 16.38 -3.58 -6.71
C ASP A 52 15.05 -3.78 -5.97
N LEU A 53 15.09 -4.38 -4.77
CA LEU A 53 13.93 -4.56 -3.91
C LEU A 53 13.49 -3.24 -3.27
N TRP A 54 14.44 -2.40 -2.85
CA TRP A 54 14.14 -1.08 -2.29
C TRP A 54 13.43 -0.18 -3.31
N LEU A 55 13.93 -0.10 -4.54
CA LEU A 55 13.30 0.67 -5.63
C LEU A 55 11.91 0.12 -6.01
N LYS A 56 11.74 -1.21 -6.06
CA LYS A 56 10.42 -1.82 -6.26
C LYS A 56 9.46 -1.50 -5.13
N SER A 57 9.94 -1.52 -3.89
CA SER A 57 9.17 -1.21 -2.69
C SER A 57 8.70 0.25 -2.67
N GLN A 58 9.57 1.20 -3.02
CA GLN A 58 9.21 2.62 -3.14
C GLN A 58 8.13 2.84 -4.20
N ARG A 59 8.30 2.28 -5.40
CA ARG A 59 7.29 2.39 -6.47
C ARG A 59 5.96 1.77 -6.08
N ALA A 60 5.99 0.60 -5.45
CA ALA A 60 4.78 -0.07 -4.97
C ALA A 60 4.09 0.70 -3.84
N HIS A 61 4.84 1.33 -2.94
CA HIS A 61 4.27 2.18 -1.90
C HIS A 61 3.67 3.46 -2.48
N ALA A 62 4.32 4.09 -3.45
CA ALA A 62 3.77 5.25 -4.14
C ALA A 62 2.44 4.93 -4.85
N ASP A 63 2.35 3.79 -5.54
CA ASP A 63 1.09 3.29 -6.13
C ASP A 63 0.02 3.02 -5.05
N GLU A 64 0.38 2.46 -3.89
CA GLU A 64 -0.56 2.29 -2.77
C GLU A 64 -1.14 3.63 -2.28
N LEU A 65 -0.29 4.65 -2.13
CA LEU A 65 -0.73 5.99 -1.73
C LEU A 65 -1.65 6.62 -2.77
N GLN A 66 -1.35 6.46 -4.06
CA GLN A 66 -2.19 6.95 -5.16
C GLN A 66 -3.55 6.26 -5.19
N ARG A 67 -3.59 4.93 -5.00
CA ARG A 67 -4.83 4.15 -4.90
C ARG A 67 -5.64 4.56 -3.69
N ALA A 68 -5.02 4.65 -2.52
CA ALA A 68 -5.69 5.06 -1.29
C ALA A 68 -6.32 6.46 -1.46
N HIS A 69 -5.59 7.40 -2.07
CA HIS A 69 -6.13 8.71 -2.41
C HIS A 69 -7.36 8.63 -3.33
N ALA A 70 -7.28 7.84 -4.41
CA ALA A 70 -8.38 7.72 -5.38
C ALA A 70 -9.66 7.14 -4.73
N TYR A 71 -9.52 6.11 -3.90
CA TYR A 71 -10.63 5.51 -3.15
C TYR A 71 -11.08 6.34 -1.93
N GLY A 72 -10.41 7.46 -1.61
CA GLY A 72 -10.72 8.26 -0.42
C GLY A 72 -10.37 7.58 0.90
N VAL A 73 -9.42 6.63 0.88
CA VAL A 73 -8.91 5.93 2.06
C VAL A 73 -7.78 6.76 2.67
N HIS A 74 -8.07 7.41 3.79
CA HIS A 74 -7.17 8.40 4.38
C HIS A 74 -5.92 7.82 5.08
N HIS A 75 -5.88 6.51 5.31
CA HIS A 75 -4.81 5.89 6.09
C HIS A 75 -4.28 4.64 5.38
N VAL A 76 -2.95 4.53 5.36
CA VAL A 76 -2.21 3.41 4.78
C VAL A 76 -1.32 2.84 5.88
N VAL A 77 -1.58 1.59 6.26
CA VAL A 77 -0.75 0.83 7.19
C VAL A 77 0.43 0.23 6.41
N LEU A 78 1.64 0.44 6.91
CA LEU A 78 2.87 -0.05 6.29
C LEU A 78 3.79 -0.62 7.38
N HIS A 79 4.43 -1.75 7.08
CA HIS A 79 5.57 -2.19 7.87
C HIS A 79 6.83 -1.46 7.38
N PRO A 80 7.65 -0.84 8.26
CA PRO A 80 8.84 -0.09 7.85
C PRO A 80 9.80 -0.92 6.97
N GLY A 81 9.92 -2.21 7.27
CA GLY A 81 10.72 -3.16 6.50
C GLY A 81 11.62 -4.01 7.40
N ALA A 82 12.54 -4.73 6.77
CA ALA A 82 13.52 -5.57 7.43
C ALA A 82 14.91 -5.32 6.81
N HIS A 83 15.87 -5.00 7.66
CA HIS A 83 17.28 -4.80 7.29
C HIS A 83 18.02 -6.10 6.94
N VAL A 84 17.39 -7.28 7.12
CA VAL A 84 17.94 -8.60 6.74
C VAL A 84 19.42 -8.82 7.12
N GLY A 85 19.80 -8.34 8.31
CA GLY A 85 21.16 -8.46 8.84
C GLY A 85 22.12 -7.29 8.54
N SER A 86 21.75 -6.29 7.74
CA SER A 86 22.61 -5.12 7.47
C SER A 86 22.72 -4.10 8.62
N GLY A 87 21.98 -4.30 9.71
CA GLY A 87 21.91 -3.41 10.87
C GLY A 87 20.72 -2.44 10.82
N ILE A 88 20.26 -2.03 12.02
CA ILE A 88 19.11 -1.13 12.19
C ILE A 88 19.38 0.23 11.54
N ASP A 89 20.56 0.81 11.80
CA ASP A 89 20.92 2.13 11.27
C ASP A 89 20.93 2.16 9.74
N ALA A 90 21.45 1.09 9.11
CA ALA A 90 21.43 0.94 7.66
C ALA A 90 20.01 0.81 7.09
N GLY A 91 19.10 0.16 7.83
CA GLY A 91 17.69 0.06 7.45
C GLY A 91 16.93 1.38 7.60
N ILE A 92 17.26 2.18 8.62
CA ILE A 92 16.67 3.52 8.84
C ILE A 92 17.19 4.54 7.83
N ALA A 93 18.43 4.42 7.36
CA ALA A 93 19.05 5.34 6.41
C ALA A 93 18.57 5.18 4.95
N ARG A 94 17.65 4.25 4.68
CA ARG A 94 17.01 4.03 3.38
C ARG A 94 15.83 4.96 3.15
#